data_AF-T0NFD0-F1
#
_entry.id   AF-T0NFD0-F1
#
_cell.length_a   1.000
_cell.length_b   1.000
_cell.length_c   1.000
_cell.angle_alpha   90.00
_cell.angle_beta   90.00
_cell.angle_gamma   90.00
#
_symmetry.space_group_name_H-M   'P 1'
#
loop_
_entity.id
_entity.type
_entity.pdbx_description
1 polymer ?
#
loop_
_entity_poly.entity_id
_entity_poly.type
_entity_poly.pdbx_seq_one_letter_code
_entity_poly.pdbx_strand_id
1 'polypeptide(L)'
;MVFNTLSILIAQIATSAQLTTIVNRLYEVVISISAVIIAVLWIPIAISFFGSDENRRFEARARLKNALIGTFIYVVAISGVLYAVVNYIVTGS
;
A
#
# COMPACT_ATOMS: atom_id res chain seq x y z
N MET A 1 41.25 1.06 -21.74
CA MET A 1 39.92 0.45 -21.95
C MET A 1 39.28 -0.04 -20.65
N VAL A 2 40.01 -0.72 -19.75
CA VAL A 2 39.50 -1.22 -18.45
C VAL A 2 38.97 -0.12 -17.49
N PHE A 3 39.61 1.05 -17.46
CA PHE A 3 39.14 2.17 -16.63
C PHE A 3 37.80 2.76 -17.09
N ASN A 4 37.50 2.69 -18.39
CA ASN A 4 36.24 3.18 -18.93
C ASN A 4 35.09 2.19 -18.68
N THR A 5 35.38 0.88 -18.67
CA THR A 5 34.39 -0.14 -18.32
C THR A 5 34.06 -0.13 -16.83
N LEU A 6 35.03 0.18 -15.97
CA LEU A 6 34.81 0.34 -14.52
C LEU A 6 33.97 1.58 -14.21
N SER A 7 34.19 2.71 -14.88
CA SER A 7 33.38 3.92 -14.68
C SER A 7 31.93 3.72 -15.14
N ILE A 8 31.71 3.03 -16.26
CA ILE A 8 30.37 2.68 -16.75
C ILE A 8 29.64 1.74 -15.77
N LEU A 9 30.33 0.74 -15.22
CA LEU A 9 29.76 -0.18 -14.23
C LEU A 9 29.32 0.56 -12.95
N ILE A 10 30.15 1.48 -12.45
CA ILE A 10 29.83 2.29 -11.27
C ILE A 10 28.62 3.20 -11.54
N ALA A 11 28.54 3.82 -12.72
CA ALA A 11 27.39 4.63 -13.11
C ALA A 11 26.09 3.81 -13.18
N GLN A 12 26.15 2.59 -13.70
CA GLN A 12 25.00 1.70 -13.80
C GLN A 12 24.52 1.22 -12.42
N ILE A 13 25.44 0.92 -11.49
CA ILE A 13 25.13 0.57 -10.10
C ILE A 13 24.53 1.77 -9.35
N ALA A 14 25.07 2.97 -9.54
CA ALA A 14 24.53 4.19 -8.93
C ALA A 14 23.09 4.48 -9.41
N THR A 15 22.84 4.29 -10.71
CA THR A 15 21.51 4.50 -11.30
C THR A 15 20.49 3.50 -10.77
N SER A 16 20.87 2.22 -10.66
CA SER A 16 19.99 1.18 -10.11
C SER A 16 19.71 1.38 -8.62
N ALA A 17 20.70 1.78 -7.82
CA ALA A 17 20.50 2.15 -6.41
C ALA A 17 19.56 3.36 -6.25
N GLN A 18 19.65 4.34 -7.14
CA GLN A 18 18.78 5.51 -7.15
C GLN A 18 17.33 5.16 -7.50
N LEU A 19 17.13 4.27 -8.48
CA LEU A 19 15.79 3.76 -8.83
C LEU A 19 15.17 2.98 -7.67
N THR A 20 15.92 2.09 -7.01
CA THR A 20 15.44 1.36 -5.82
C THR A 20 15.04 2.32 -4.70
N THR A 21 15.82 3.39 -4.48
CA THR A 21 15.51 4.39 -3.45
C THR A 21 14.23 5.16 -3.76
N ILE A 22 14.00 5.53 -5.02
CA ILE A 22 12.77 6.22 -5.45
C ILE A 22 11.55 5.32 -5.28
N VAL A 23 11.66 4.05 -5.67
CA VAL A 23 10.58 3.05 -5.52
C VAL A 23 10.24 2.82 -4.05
N ASN A 24 11.25 2.71 -3.17
CA ASN A 24 11.02 2.54 -1.73
C ASN A 24 10.28 3.73 -1.11
N ARG A 25 10.61 4.96 -1.51
CA ARG A 25 9.90 6.15 -1.04
C ARG A 25 8.44 6.17 -1.50
N LEU A 26 8.17 5.75 -2.75
CA LEU A 26 6.80 5.62 -3.24
C LEU A 26 6.02 4.58 -2.44
N TYR A 27 6.62 3.42 -2.14
CA TYR A 27 5.99 2.42 -1.27
C TYR A 27 5.69 2.97 0.12
N GLU A 28 6.63 3.68 0.73
CA GLU A 28 6.46 4.25 2.06
C GLU A 28 5.31 5.26 2.12
N VAL A 29 5.21 6.14 1.10
CA VAL A 29 4.09 7.09 0.98
C VAL A 29 2.77 6.36 0.82
N VAL A 30 2.69 5.38 -0.08
CA VAL A 30 1.46 4.60 -0.30
C VAL A 30 1.03 3.85 0.96
N ILE A 31 1.97 3.24 1.69
CA ILE A 31 1.71 2.55 2.96
C ILE A 31 1.18 3.54 4.01
N SER A 32 1.79 4.73 4.13
CA SER A 32 1.37 5.74 5.10
C SER A 32 -0.06 6.22 4.85
N ILE A 33 -0.43 6.49 3.60
CA ILE A 33 -1.78 6.95 3.22
C ILE A 33 -2.80 5.82 3.46
N SER A 34 -2.45 4.59 3.09
CA SER A 34 -3.30 3.41 3.30
C SER A 34 -3.56 3.17 4.79
N ALA A 35 -2.53 3.32 5.63
CA ALA A 35 -2.67 3.16 7.08
C ALA A 35 -3.64 4.18 7.69
N VAL A 36 -3.62 5.44 7.23
CA VAL A 36 -4.55 6.47 7.69
C VAL A 36 -5.98 6.15 7.28
N ILE A 37 -6.21 5.75 6.02
CA ILE A 37 -7.55 5.41 5.51
C ILE A 37 -8.13 4.22 6.28
N ILE A 38 -7.33 3.17 6.49
CA ILE A 38 -7.75 1.99 7.25
C ILE A 38 -8.03 2.37 8.71
N ALA A 39 -7.17 3.18 9.35
CA ALA A 39 -7.39 3.62 10.72
C ALA A 39 -8.72 4.37 10.86
N VAL A 40 -9.01 5.35 9.98
CA VAL A 40 -10.26 6.12 10.00
C VAL A 40 -11.49 5.22 9.84
N LEU A 41 -11.41 4.23 8.95
CA LEU A 41 -12.49 3.28 8.71
C LEU A 41 -12.77 2.39 9.93
N TRP A 42 -11.75 2.06 10.72
CA TRP A 42 -11.87 1.19 11.89
C TRP A 42 -12.30 1.91 13.18
N ILE A 43 -12.17 3.24 13.28
CA ILE A 43 -12.59 4.04 14.44
C ILE A 43 -14.05 3.77 14.87
N PRO A 44 -15.09 3.91 14.02
CA PRO A 44 -16.48 3.71 14.44
C PRO A 44 -16.78 2.26 14.85
N ILE A 45 -16.04 1.31 14.29
CA ILE A 45 -16.16 -0.12 14.59
C ILE A 45 -15.63 -0.39 15.99
N ALA A 46 -14.46 0.16 16.32
CA ALA A 46 -13.87 0.02 17.65
C ALA A 46 -14.79 0.61 18.73
N ILE A 47 -15.34 1.80 18.50
CA ILE A 47 -16.28 2.45 19.43
C ILE A 47 -17.56 1.61 19.60
N SER A 48 -18.09 1.05 18.51
CA SER A 48 -19.29 0.20 18.55
C SER A 48 -19.04 -1.17 19.20
N PHE A 49 -17.81 -1.69 19.15
CA PHE A 49 -17.43 -2.98 19.71
C PHE A 49 -17.17 -2.92 21.23
N PHE A 50 -16.60 -1.80 21.72
CA PHE A 50 -16.34 -1.59 23.15
C PHE A 50 -17.52 -1.00 23.94
N GLY A 51 -18.65 -0.67 23.28
CA GLY A 51 -19.89 -0.23 23.96
C GLY A 51 -20.59 -1.36 24.74
N SER A 52 -21.21 -1.03 25.87
CA SER A 52 -21.79 -2.01 26.83
C SER A 52 -23.17 -2.57 26.47
N ASP A 53 -23.75 -2.22 25.32
CA ASP A 53 -25.08 -2.71 24.90
C ASP A 53 -24.97 -3.95 24.00
N GLU A 54 -25.57 -5.06 24.43
CA GLU A 54 -25.62 -6.35 23.70
C GLU A 54 -26.18 -6.19 22.28
N ASN A 55 -27.18 -5.31 22.11
CA ASN A 55 -27.80 -5.04 20.81
C ASN A 55 -26.88 -4.27 19.85
N ARG A 56 -26.03 -3.38 20.40
CA ARG A 56 -25.01 -2.65 19.62
C ARG A 56 -23.89 -3.56 19.15
N ARG A 57 -23.59 -4.64 19.90
CA ARG A 57 -22.58 -5.64 19.51
C ARG A 57 -23.02 -6.47 18.30
N PHE A 58 -24.32 -6.76 18.17
CA PHE A 58 -24.84 -7.49 17.01
C PHE A 58 -24.81 -6.62 15.74
N GLU A 59 -25.20 -5.35 15.84
CA GLU A 59 -25.05 -4.37 14.76
C GLU A 59 -23.57 -4.09 14.42
N ALA A 60 -22.70 -4.05 15.42
CA ALA A 60 -21.26 -3.88 15.23
C ALA A 60 -20.65 -5.01 14.41
N ARG A 61 -21.12 -6.26 14.56
CA ARG A 61 -20.65 -7.41 13.75
C ARG A 61 -21.05 -7.29 12.28
N ALA A 62 -22.23 -6.75 11.99
CA ALA A 62 -22.65 -6.49 10.61
C ALA A 62 -21.82 -5.36 9.96
N ARG A 63 -21.58 -4.27 10.70
CA ARG A 63 -20.70 -3.18 10.25
C ARG A 63 -19.24 -3.63 10.14
N LEU A 64 -18.78 -4.52 11.01
CA LEU A 64 -17.46 -5.16 10.92
C LEU A 64 -17.32 -5.96 9.63
N LYS A 65 -18.31 -6.79 9.26
CA LYS A 65 -18.30 -7.52 7.98
C LYS A 65 -18.24 -6.57 6.78
N ASN A 66 -19.00 -5.49 6.79
CA ASN A 66 -19.00 -4.50 5.71
C ASN A 66 -17.69 -3.71 5.65
N ALA A 67 -17.08 -3.39 6.78
CA ALA A 67 -15.76 -2.77 6.82
C ALA A 67 -14.65 -3.73 6.36
N LEU A 68 -14.73 -5.02 6.73
CA LEU A 68 -13.83 -6.07 6.26
C LEU A 68 -13.91 -6.22 4.74
N ILE A 69 -15.13 -6.28 4.20
CA ILE A 69 -15.34 -6.34 2.75
C ILE A 69 -14.77 -5.09 2.07
N GLY A 70 -14.95 -3.91 2.68
CA GLY A 70 -14.38 -2.64 2.20
C GLY A 70 -12.86 -2.65 2.19
N THR A 71 -12.21 -3.10 3.27
CA THR A 71 -10.74 -3.24 3.31
C THR A 71 -10.23 -4.28 2.32
N PHE A 72 -10.95 -5.39 2.12
CA PHE A 72 -10.55 -6.41 1.17
C PHE A 72 -10.62 -5.90 -0.27
N ILE A 73 -11.73 -5.24 -0.65
CA ILE A 73 -11.90 -4.62 -1.97
C ILE A 73 -10.84 -3.53 -2.19
N TYR A 74 -10.54 -2.73 -1.16
CA TYR A 74 -9.50 -1.70 -1.22
C TYR A 74 -8.11 -2.29 -1.47
N VAL A 75 -7.72 -3.35 -0.76
CA VAL A 75 -6.44 -4.04 -0.97
C VAL A 75 -6.36 -4.65 -2.37
N VAL A 76 -7.43 -5.28 -2.85
CA VAL A 76 -7.50 -5.83 -4.21
C VAL A 76 -7.36 -4.70 -5.25
N ALA A 77 -8.06 -3.59 -5.08
CA ALA A 77 -7.97 -2.43 -5.97
C ALA A 77 -6.54 -1.84 -6.01
N ILE A 78 -5.91 -1.65 -4.84
CA ILE A 78 -4.53 -1.16 -4.78
C ILE A 78 -3.55 -2.14 -5.40
N SER A 79 -3.71 -3.44 -5.15
CA SER A 79 -2.85 -4.46 -5.76
C SER A 79 -2.97 -4.47 -7.29
N GLY A 80 -4.17 -4.28 -7.83
CA GLY A 80 -4.42 -4.17 -9.27
C GLY A 80 -3.84 -2.90 -9.88
N VAL A 81 -4.00 -1.74 -9.21
CA VAL A 81 -3.40 -0.47 -9.64
C VAL A 81 -1.88 -0.55 -9.60
N LEU A 82 -1.31 -1.11 -8.53
CA LEU A 82 0.13 -1.27 -8.39
C LEU A 82 0.70 -2.20 -9.47
N TYR A 83 0.01 -3.31 -9.77
CA TYR A 83 0.36 -4.18 -10.87
C TYR A 83 0.32 -3.45 -12.22
N ALA A 84 -0.73 -2.67 -12.48
CA ALA A 84 -0.85 -1.90 -13.72
C ALA A 84 0.26 -0.86 -13.86
N VAL A 85 0.62 -0.15 -12.78
CA VAL A 85 1.71 0.83 -12.76
C VAL A 85 3.07 0.17 -12.96
N VAL A 86 3.34 -0.95 -12.27
CA VAL A 86 4.61 -1.68 -12.43
C VAL A 86 4.71 -2.28 -13.83
N ASN A 87 3.62 -2.85 -14.35
CA ASN A 87 3.58 -3.35 -15.72
C ASN A 87 3.79 -2.21 -16.72
N TYR A 88 3.14 -1.06 -16.55
CA TYR A 88 3.37 0.12 -17.39
C TYR A 88 4.86 0.55 -17.41
N ILE A 89 5.50 0.59 -16.24
CA ILE A 89 6.93 0.95 -16.12
C ILE A 89 7.84 -0.10 -16.76
N VAL A 90 7.55 -1.40 -16.58
CA VAL A 90 8.39 -2.50 -17.07
C VAL A 90 8.23 -2.74 -18.57
N THR A 91 7.00 -2.67 -19.09
CA THR A 91 6.71 -2.89 -20.51
C THR A 91 6.89 -1.62 -21.35
N GLY A 92 6.92 -0.44 -20.73
CA GLY A 92 7.18 0.84 -21.42
C GLY A 92 6.05 1.30 -22.35
N SER A 93 4.84 0.73 -22.21
CA SER A 93 3.66 0.99 -23.02
C SER A 93 2.41 1.24 -22.18
#